data_AF-A0A318LP81-F1
#
_entry.id   AF-A0A318LP81-F1
#
_cell.length_a   1.000
_cell.length_b   1.000
_cell.length_c   1.000
_cell.angle_alpha   90.00
_cell.angle_beta   90.00
_cell.angle_gamma   90.00
#
_symmetry.space_group_name_H-M   'P 1'
#
loop_
_entity.id
_entity.type
_entity.pdbx_description
1 polymer ?
#
loop_
_entity_poly.entity_id
_entity_poly.type
_entity_poly.pdbx_seq_one_letter_code
_entity_poly.pdbx_strand_id
1 'polypeptide(L)'
;MTRDPFEAWLRGVAERPGVPLPILLQATITDMVKTGSVVCADWLVDHVDELGHTAWRELALHCMNVLVSRRQVAGQESVAARLMETARGSTPSERAMAWVLHDFIRAGPQGARARLGMVSLDTASGAGRILLVAAITECGWPRRRVRELWERYCSGIDVPIPGQEGPW
;
A
#
# COMPACT_ATOMS: atom_id res chain seq x y z
N MET A 1 13.60 7.37 -25.40
CA MET A 1 13.26 6.56 -24.20
C MET A 1 12.33 5.45 -24.65
N THR A 2 12.80 4.21 -24.66
CA THR A 2 11.97 3.03 -24.92
C THR A 2 10.98 2.89 -23.76
N ARG A 3 9.68 2.93 -24.04
CA ARG A 3 8.63 2.65 -23.04
C ARG A 3 8.87 1.27 -22.44
N ASP A 4 8.71 1.16 -21.13
CA ASP A 4 8.75 -0.15 -20.44
C ASP A 4 7.65 -1.04 -21.07
N PRO A 5 8.01 -2.21 -21.64
CA PRO A 5 7.04 -3.08 -22.30
C PRO A 5 5.94 -3.55 -21.34
N PHE A 6 6.20 -3.61 -20.03
CA PHE A 6 5.19 -3.92 -19.04
C PHE A 6 4.26 -2.74 -18.78
N GLU A 7 4.77 -1.50 -18.73
CA GLU A 7 3.92 -0.30 -18.61
C GLU A 7 2.98 -0.17 -19.82
N ALA A 8 3.50 -0.40 -21.04
CA ALA A 8 2.70 -0.37 -22.26
C ALA A 8 1.61 -1.45 -22.26
N TRP A 9 1.93 -2.65 -21.75
CA TRP A 9 0.95 -3.71 -21.56
C TRP A 9 -0.09 -3.34 -20.50
N LEU A 10 0.32 -2.83 -19.33
CA LEU A 10 -0.58 -2.44 -18.24
C LEU A 10 -1.60 -1.40 -18.70
N ARG A 11 -1.14 -0.33 -19.36
CA ARG A 11 -2.02 0.70 -19.95
C ARG A 11 -3.01 0.07 -20.93
N GLY A 12 -2.53 -0.79 -21.82
CA GLY A 12 -3.37 -1.50 -22.78
C GLY A 12 -4.35 -2.51 -22.18
N VAL A 13 -4.14 -2.95 -20.93
CA VAL A 13 -5.09 -3.79 -20.19
C VAL A 13 -6.07 -2.93 -19.38
N ALA A 14 -5.62 -1.84 -18.77
CA ALA A 14 -6.45 -0.91 -18.01
C ALA A 14 -7.49 -0.19 -18.88
N GLU A 15 -7.17 0.05 -20.16
CA GLU A 15 -8.10 0.63 -21.14
C GLU A 15 -9.18 -0.36 -21.63
N ARG A 16 -9.06 -1.67 -21.31
CA ARG A 16 -10.04 -2.67 -21.73
C ARG A 16 -11.25 -2.67 -20.79
N PRO A 17 -12.48 -2.53 -21.31
CA PRO A 17 -13.66 -2.63 -20.48
C PRO A 17 -13.77 -4.04 -19.86
N GLY A 18 -14.07 -4.08 -18.57
CA GLY A 18 -14.38 -5.32 -17.85
C GLY A 18 -13.21 -6.01 -17.15
N VAL A 19 -11.99 -5.43 -17.15
CA VAL A 19 -10.91 -5.96 -16.30
C VAL A 19 -11.18 -5.56 -14.84
N PRO A 20 -11.30 -6.53 -13.91
CA PRO A 20 -11.49 -6.21 -12.49
C PRO A 20 -10.27 -5.51 -11.92
N LEU A 21 -10.49 -4.37 -11.25
CA LEU A 21 -9.43 -3.61 -10.59
C LEU A 21 -8.52 -4.46 -9.69
N PRO A 22 -9.01 -5.43 -8.89
CA PRO A 22 -8.13 -6.29 -8.09
C PRO A 22 -7.09 -7.06 -8.91
N ILE A 23 -7.42 -7.45 -10.15
CA ILE A 23 -6.49 -8.16 -11.05
C ILE A 23 -5.40 -7.20 -11.54
N LEU A 24 -5.77 -5.95 -11.89
CA LEU A 24 -4.81 -4.91 -12.29
C LEU A 24 -3.85 -4.56 -11.15
N LEU A 25 -4.38 -4.37 -9.94
CA LEU A 25 -3.58 -4.09 -8.74
C LEU A 25 -2.60 -5.23 -8.46
N GLN A 26 -3.07 -6.47 -8.51
CA GLN A 26 -2.25 -7.65 -8.28
C GLN A 26 -1.12 -7.79 -9.30
N ALA A 27 -1.43 -7.65 -10.60
CA ALA A 27 -0.44 -7.74 -11.66
C ALA A 27 0.63 -6.64 -11.51
N THR A 28 0.20 -5.41 -11.27
CA THR A 28 1.10 -4.25 -11.14
C THR A 28 2.00 -4.37 -9.92
N ILE A 29 1.46 -4.70 -8.75
CA ILE A 29 2.25 -4.87 -7.52
C ILE A 29 3.21 -6.05 -7.67
N THR A 30 2.78 -7.16 -8.27
CA THR A 30 3.64 -8.33 -8.51
C THR A 30 4.82 -7.97 -9.40
N ASP A 31 4.60 -7.23 -10.48
CA ASP A 31 5.67 -6.81 -11.36
C ASP A 31 6.59 -5.81 -10.68
N MET A 32 6.04 -4.76 -10.04
CA MET A 32 6.82 -3.81 -9.24
C MET A 32 7.74 -4.55 -8.27
N VAL A 33 7.21 -5.51 -7.51
CA VAL A 33 8.00 -6.32 -6.58
C VAL A 33 9.15 -7.05 -7.29
N LYS A 34 8.93 -7.58 -8.49
CA LYS A 34 9.95 -8.30 -9.27
C LYS A 34 10.99 -7.36 -9.89
N THR A 35 10.56 -6.24 -10.46
CA THR A 35 11.39 -5.37 -11.32
C THR A 35 12.03 -4.23 -10.55
N GLY A 36 11.51 -3.85 -9.38
CA GLY A 36 11.95 -2.65 -8.70
C GLY A 36 11.52 -1.36 -9.41
N SER A 37 10.53 -1.42 -10.30
CA SER A 37 10.18 -0.32 -11.20
C SER A 37 9.39 0.79 -10.49
N VAL A 38 10.03 1.94 -10.29
CA VAL A 38 9.39 3.17 -9.78
C VAL A 38 8.37 3.72 -10.78
N VAL A 39 8.60 3.51 -12.09
CA VAL A 39 7.68 3.96 -13.15
C VAL A 39 6.33 3.27 -13.03
N CYS A 40 6.32 1.97 -12.70
CA CYS A 40 5.08 1.24 -12.45
C CYS A 40 4.39 1.70 -11.16
N ALA A 41 5.16 2.13 -10.16
CA ALA A 41 4.61 2.70 -8.93
C ALA A 41 3.92 4.04 -9.19
N ASP A 42 4.53 4.91 -10.01
CA ASP A 42 3.92 6.20 -10.39
C ASP A 42 2.62 5.97 -11.16
N TRP A 43 2.65 5.10 -12.18
CA TRP A 43 1.46 4.77 -12.95
C TRP A 43 0.33 4.22 -12.07
N LEU A 44 0.65 3.34 -11.11
CA LEU A 44 -0.33 2.78 -10.20
C LEU A 44 -1.00 3.86 -9.33
N VAL A 45 -0.20 4.77 -8.78
CA VAL A 45 -0.71 5.88 -7.96
C VAL A 45 -1.59 6.80 -8.79
N ASP A 46 -1.12 7.24 -9.96
CA ASP A 46 -1.87 8.11 -10.88
C ASP A 46 -3.20 7.46 -11.28
N HIS A 47 -3.17 6.18 -11.66
CA HIS A 47 -4.36 5.45 -12.07
C HIS A 47 -5.37 5.26 -10.93
N VAL A 48 -4.90 5.00 -9.71
CA VAL A 48 -5.77 4.87 -8.54
C VAL A 48 -6.36 6.22 -8.12
N ASP A 49 -5.61 7.32 -8.28
CA ASP A 49 -6.11 8.68 -8.06
C ASP A 49 -7.23 9.03 -9.05
N GLU A 50 -7.08 8.68 -10.34
CA GLU A 50 -8.12 8.87 -11.36
C GLU A 50 -9.41 8.10 -11.05
N LEU A 51 -9.29 6.87 -10.54
CA LEU A 51 -10.42 6.01 -10.19
C LEU A 51 -11.06 6.37 -8.83
N GLY A 52 -10.36 7.13 -8.00
CA GLY A 52 -10.86 7.70 -6.76
C GLY A 52 -10.99 6.70 -5.59
N HIS A 53 -11.93 6.99 -4.68
CA HIS A 53 -11.95 6.42 -3.33
C HIS A 53 -12.01 4.88 -3.27
N THR A 54 -12.75 4.23 -4.18
CA THR A 54 -12.95 2.79 -4.17
C THR A 54 -11.66 2.09 -4.60
N ALA A 55 -10.92 2.69 -5.52
CA ALA A 55 -9.64 2.16 -5.96
C ALA A 55 -8.58 2.26 -4.86
N TRP A 56 -8.52 3.38 -4.13
CA TRP A 56 -7.62 3.52 -2.98
C TRP A 56 -7.89 2.48 -1.88
N ARG A 57 -9.17 2.15 -1.63
CA ARG A 57 -9.56 1.11 -0.67
C ARG A 57 -9.14 -0.28 -1.14
N GLU A 58 -9.33 -0.61 -2.41
CA GLU A 58 -8.89 -1.89 -2.97
C GLU A 58 -7.36 -2.01 -2.97
N LEU A 59 -6.63 -0.94 -3.29
CA LEU A 59 -5.16 -0.91 -3.18
C LEU A 59 -4.71 -1.18 -1.74
N ALA A 60 -5.29 -0.48 -0.75
CA ALA A 60 -4.98 -0.67 0.65
C ALA A 60 -5.18 -2.14 1.08
N LEU A 61 -6.30 -2.75 0.69
CA LEU A 61 -6.58 -4.17 0.96
C LEU A 61 -5.54 -5.09 0.34
N HIS A 62 -5.13 -4.81 -0.89
CA HIS A 62 -4.14 -5.60 -1.59
C HIS A 62 -2.76 -5.51 -0.93
N CYS A 63 -2.34 -4.30 -0.54
CA CYS A 63 -1.08 -4.09 0.19
C CYS A 63 -1.07 -4.79 1.55
N MET A 64 -2.19 -4.79 2.29
CA MET A 64 -2.29 -5.53 3.56
C MET A 64 -2.19 -7.04 3.36
N ASN A 65 -2.81 -7.58 2.31
CA ASN A 65 -2.65 -9.00 1.95
C ASN A 65 -1.16 -9.34 1.75
N VAL A 66 -0.41 -8.48 1.04
CA VAL A 66 1.03 -8.67 0.83
C VAL A 66 1.79 -8.63 2.15
N LEU A 67 1.54 -7.63 2.99
CA LEU A 67 2.20 -7.46 4.30
C LEU A 67 1.97 -8.68 5.22
N VAL A 68 0.72 -9.12 5.35
CA VAL A 68 0.32 -10.25 6.21
C VAL A 68 0.82 -11.58 5.66
N SER A 69 0.82 -11.77 4.34
CA SER A 69 1.33 -13.01 3.72
C SER A 69 2.84 -13.17 3.87
N ARG A 70 3.58 -12.07 4.01
CA ARG A 70 5.04 -12.07 4.19
C ARG A 70 5.46 -12.27 5.64
N ARG A 71 4.69 -11.79 6.62
CA ARG A 71 4.97 -11.98 8.05
C ARG A 71 4.31 -13.26 8.55
N GLN A 72 5.09 -14.33 8.75
CA GLN A 72 4.59 -15.57 9.35
C GLN A 72 3.78 -15.30 10.62
N VAL A 73 2.66 -16.01 10.75
CA VAL A 73 1.44 -15.70 11.53
C VAL A 73 1.63 -15.63 13.07
N ALA A 74 2.81 -15.96 13.60
CA ALA A 74 3.04 -15.96 15.04
C ALA A 74 3.23 -14.52 15.59
N GLY A 75 2.23 -14.00 16.30
CA GLY A 75 2.34 -12.74 17.08
C GLY A 75 1.59 -11.52 16.53
N GLN A 76 0.71 -11.68 15.54
CA GLN A 76 0.04 -10.55 14.86
C GLN A 76 -0.89 -9.74 15.78
N GLU A 77 -1.48 -10.34 16.82
CA GLU A 77 -2.33 -9.60 17.78
C GLU A 77 -1.54 -8.61 18.64
N SER A 78 -0.31 -8.94 19.05
CA SER A 78 0.54 -7.99 19.80
C SER A 78 1.04 -6.85 18.91
N VAL A 79 1.28 -7.14 17.63
CA VAL A 79 1.63 -6.15 16.61
C VAL A 79 0.45 -5.20 16.36
N ALA A 80 -0.76 -5.75 16.22
CA ALA A 80 -1.97 -4.95 16.04
C ALA A 80 -2.23 -4.03 17.25
N ALA A 81 -2.11 -4.55 18.47
CA ALA A 81 -2.26 -3.74 19.69
C ALA A 81 -1.22 -2.61 19.78
N ARG A 82 0.06 -2.91 19.50
CA ARG A 82 1.14 -1.91 19.50
C ARG A 82 0.96 -0.84 18.43
N LEU A 83 0.52 -1.22 17.23
CA LEU A 83 0.22 -0.28 16.14
C LEU A 83 -0.92 0.68 16.50
N MET A 84 -1.92 0.19 17.24
CA MET A 84 -3.03 1.02 17.72
C MET A 84 -2.60 2.02 18.81
N GLU A 85 -1.64 1.66 19.65
CA GLU A 85 -1.09 2.54 20.69
C GLU A 85 -0.24 3.66 20.10
N THR A 86 0.66 3.36 19.15
CA THR A 86 1.45 4.38 18.46
C THR A 86 0.60 5.33 17.62
N ALA A 87 -0.47 4.82 17.00
CA ALA A 87 -1.36 5.62 16.16
C ALA A 87 -2.13 6.74 16.91
N ARG A 88 -2.20 6.73 18.26
CA ARG A 88 -2.97 7.75 18.99
C ARG A 88 -2.40 9.17 18.87
N GLY A 89 -1.10 9.32 18.61
CA GLY A 89 -0.42 10.61 18.39
C GLY A 89 -0.22 10.99 16.92
N SER A 90 -0.75 10.19 16.00
CA SER A 90 -0.40 10.18 14.58
C SER A 90 -1.34 10.99 13.67
N THR A 91 -0.94 11.18 12.41
CA THR A 91 -1.79 11.80 11.38
C THR A 91 -3.07 10.97 11.12
N PRO A 92 -4.14 11.56 10.54
CA PRO A 92 -5.37 10.81 10.23
C PRO A 92 -5.12 9.56 9.35
N SER A 93 -4.24 9.67 8.36
CA SER A 93 -3.89 8.58 7.44
C SER A 93 -3.17 7.43 8.14
N GLU A 94 -2.28 7.74 9.07
CA GLU A 94 -1.59 6.78 9.92
C GLU A 94 -2.55 6.03 10.85
N ARG A 95 -3.47 6.77 11.48
CA ARG A 95 -4.53 6.16 12.29
C ARG A 95 -5.41 5.23 11.47
N ALA A 96 -5.80 5.65 10.28
CA ALA A 96 -6.58 4.82 9.38
C ALA A 96 -5.80 3.56 8.98
N MET A 97 -4.52 3.66 8.61
CA MET A 97 -3.70 2.49 8.33
C MET A 97 -3.67 1.52 9.51
N ALA A 98 -3.39 2.00 10.72
CA ALA A 98 -3.32 1.16 11.92
C ALA A 98 -4.66 0.45 12.22
N TRP A 99 -5.78 1.18 12.13
CA TRP A 99 -7.12 0.64 12.38
C TRP A 99 -7.53 -0.39 11.33
N VAL A 100 -7.25 -0.10 10.07
CA VAL A 100 -7.59 -1.00 8.97
C VAL A 100 -6.74 -2.27 9.05
N LEU A 101 -5.43 -2.16 9.33
CA LEU A 101 -4.55 -3.32 9.49
C LEU A 101 -4.92 -4.15 10.73
N HIS A 102 -5.29 -3.51 11.84
CA HIS A 102 -5.82 -4.20 13.02
C HIS A 102 -7.08 -5.00 12.69
N ASP A 103 -8.06 -4.37 12.03
CA ASP A 103 -9.30 -5.05 11.64
C ASP A 103 -9.06 -6.12 10.58
N PHE A 104 -8.05 -5.94 9.71
CA PHE A 104 -7.60 -6.95 8.77
C PHE A 104 -7.05 -8.20 9.49
N ILE A 105 -6.17 -8.02 10.47
CA ILE A 105 -5.58 -9.12 11.23
C ILE A 105 -6.65 -9.85 12.04
N ARG A 106 -7.56 -9.12 12.69
CA ARG A 106 -8.55 -9.68 13.61
C ARG A 106 -9.75 -10.32 12.92
N ALA A 107 -10.27 -9.68 11.87
CA ALA A 107 -11.53 -10.05 11.22
C ALA A 107 -11.37 -10.33 9.71
N GLY A 108 -10.13 -10.42 9.24
CA GLY A 108 -9.81 -10.69 7.84
C GLY A 108 -10.14 -9.53 6.90
N PRO A 109 -10.08 -9.78 5.58
CA PRO A 109 -10.34 -8.76 4.56
C PRO A 109 -11.71 -8.07 4.69
N GLN A 110 -12.72 -8.75 5.22
CA GLN A 110 -14.06 -8.18 5.40
C GLN A 110 -14.11 -7.13 6.51
N GLY A 111 -13.40 -7.35 7.62
CA GLY A 111 -13.28 -6.35 8.68
C GLY A 111 -12.58 -5.08 8.20
N ALA A 112 -11.48 -5.25 7.46
CA ALA A 112 -10.75 -4.15 6.84
C ALA A 112 -11.60 -3.36 5.84
N ARG A 113 -12.39 -4.05 5.00
CA ARG A 113 -13.34 -3.43 4.06
C ARG A 113 -14.37 -2.55 4.77
N ALA A 114 -14.97 -3.06 5.85
CA ALA A 114 -15.93 -2.30 6.64
C ALA A 114 -15.30 -1.02 7.19
N ARG A 115 -14.08 -1.11 7.73
CA ARG A 115 -13.34 0.06 8.23
C ARG A 115 -13.04 1.07 7.13
N LEU A 116 -12.50 0.62 6.00
CA LEU A 116 -12.16 1.47 4.86
C LEU A 116 -13.39 2.20 4.30
N GLY A 117 -14.57 1.57 4.35
CA GLY A 117 -15.85 2.19 3.96
C GLY A 117 -16.19 3.45 4.76
N MET A 118 -15.70 3.56 6.00
CA MET A 118 -15.98 4.67 6.91
C MET A 118 -14.96 5.83 6.84
N VAL A 119 -13.87 5.66 6.08
CA VAL A 119 -12.75 6.61 6.01
C VAL A 119 -12.95 7.60 4.86
N SER A 120 -12.57 8.87 5.06
CA SER A 120 -12.62 9.93 4.03
C SER A 120 -11.61 9.68 2.90
N LEU A 121 -11.80 10.32 1.73
CA LEU A 121 -10.94 10.13 0.56
C LEU A 121 -9.47 10.48 0.86
N ASP A 122 -9.20 11.66 1.40
CA ASP A 122 -7.82 12.11 1.69
C ASP A 122 -7.11 11.12 2.61
N THR A 123 -7.83 10.67 3.64
CA THR A 123 -7.32 9.69 4.60
C THR A 123 -7.11 8.32 3.96
N ALA A 124 -8.02 7.87 3.09
CA ALA A 124 -7.89 6.60 2.37
C ALA A 124 -6.71 6.62 1.39
N SER A 125 -6.50 7.74 0.70
CA SER A 125 -5.39 7.93 -0.22
C SER A 125 -4.05 7.98 0.52
N GLY A 126 -3.97 8.70 1.64
CA GLY A 126 -2.79 8.71 2.50
C GLY A 126 -2.49 7.33 3.07
N ALA A 127 -3.49 6.64 3.64
CA ALA A 127 -3.33 5.28 4.15
C ALA A 127 -2.89 4.31 3.05
N GLY A 128 -3.45 4.42 1.84
CA GLY A 128 -3.07 3.61 0.70
C GLY A 128 -1.62 3.83 0.26
N ARG A 129 -1.15 5.08 0.20
CA ARG A 129 0.26 5.41 -0.11
C ARG A 129 1.22 4.84 0.94
N ILE A 130 0.92 4.98 2.23
CA ILE A 130 1.75 4.39 3.30
C ILE A 130 1.79 2.87 3.18
N LEU A 131 0.63 2.22 2.99
CA LEU A 131 0.54 0.76 2.86
C LEU A 131 1.28 0.24 1.62
N LEU A 132 1.26 0.99 0.51
CA LEU A 132 2.01 0.66 -0.71
C LEU A 132 3.52 0.64 -0.43
N VAL A 133 4.06 1.71 0.17
CA VAL A 133 5.50 1.79 0.46
C VAL A 133 5.92 0.73 1.50
N ALA A 134 5.07 0.47 2.50
CA ALA A 134 5.31 -0.60 3.48
C ALA A 134 5.35 -1.98 2.80
N ALA A 135 4.38 -2.30 1.94
CA ALA A 135 4.32 -3.57 1.23
C ALA A 135 5.54 -3.79 0.32
N ILE A 136 6.00 -2.74 -0.36
CA ILE A 136 7.20 -2.77 -1.20
C ILE A 136 8.47 -3.00 -0.35
N THR A 137 8.55 -2.38 0.82
CA THR A 137 9.68 -2.56 1.75
C THR A 137 9.81 -4.02 2.19
N GLU A 138 8.71 -4.66 2.59
CA GLU A 138 8.68 -6.07 2.97
C GLU A 138 8.98 -7.02 1.80
N CYS A 139 8.89 -6.54 0.55
CA CYS A 139 9.29 -7.29 -0.63
C CYS A 139 10.79 -7.24 -0.94
N GLY A 140 11.60 -6.60 -0.10
CA GLY A 140 13.05 -6.65 -0.19
C GLY A 140 13.66 -5.64 -1.16
N TRP A 141 12.94 -4.57 -1.50
CA TRP A 141 13.50 -3.50 -2.34
C TRP A 141 14.73 -2.85 -1.69
N PRO A 142 15.71 -2.36 -2.48
CA PRO A 142 16.86 -1.64 -1.94
C PRO A 142 16.43 -0.40 -1.13
N ARG A 143 17.05 -0.18 0.04
CA ARG A 143 16.72 0.94 0.95
C ARG A 143 16.68 2.30 0.26
N ARG A 144 17.59 2.54 -0.69
CA ARG A 144 17.62 3.78 -1.48
C ARG A 144 16.33 3.98 -2.28
N ARG A 145 15.79 2.91 -2.88
CA ARG A 145 14.54 2.96 -3.65
C ARG A 145 13.32 3.11 -2.74
N VAL A 146 13.30 2.43 -1.59
CA VAL A 146 12.26 2.60 -0.58
C VAL A 146 12.20 4.06 -0.10
N ARG A 147 13.36 4.67 0.15
CA ARG A 147 13.45 6.10 0.51
C ARG A 147 12.93 7.01 -0.60
N GLU A 148 13.32 6.76 -1.85
CA GLU A 148 12.84 7.52 -3.01
C GLU A 148 11.30 7.47 -3.11
N LEU A 149 10.69 6.30 -2.93
CA LEU A 149 9.23 6.15 -2.93
C LEU A 149 8.58 6.83 -1.71
N TRP A 150 9.21 6.73 -0.54
CA TRP A 150 8.71 7.36 0.67
C TRP A 150 8.65 8.88 0.54
N GLU A 151 9.75 9.51 0.09
CA GLU A 151 9.81 10.95 -0.15
C GLU A 151 8.80 11.38 -1.21
N ARG A 152 8.53 10.52 -2.20
CA ARG A 152 7.60 10.82 -3.29
C ARG A 152 6.14 10.73 -2.87
N TYR A 153 5.73 9.70 -2.14
CA TYR A 153 4.31 9.41 -1.87
C TYR A 153 3.88 9.71 -0.43
N CYS A 154 4.83 9.83 0.48
CA CYS A 154 4.59 10.05 1.91
C CYS A 154 5.19 11.37 2.42
N SER A 155 5.65 12.28 1.54
CA SER A 155 6.10 13.61 1.97
C SER A 155 4.92 14.39 2.55
N GLY A 156 4.99 14.71 3.84
CA GLY A 156 3.89 15.31 4.61
C GLY A 156 3.16 14.33 5.53
N ILE A 157 3.58 13.06 5.56
CA ILE A 157 3.17 12.06 6.53
C ILE A 157 4.30 11.94 7.56
N ASP A 158 3.99 12.15 8.84
CA ASP A 158 4.98 12.16 9.93
C ASP A 158 5.26 10.75 10.44
N VAL A 159 5.67 9.87 9.52
CA VAL A 159 6.10 8.50 9.84
C VAL A 159 7.57 8.33 9.50
N PRO A 160 8.37 7.69 10.38
CA PRO A 160 9.75 7.37 10.06
C PRO A 160 9.83 6.47 8.84
N ILE A 161 10.79 6.78 7.95
CA ILE A 161 11.04 5.99 6.74
C ILE A 161 11.32 4.54 7.14
N PRO A 162 10.60 3.55 6.56
CA PRO A 162 10.86 2.14 6.82
C PRO A 162 12.36 1.81 6.64
N GLY A 163 12.99 1.32 7.70
CA GLY A 163 14.43 1.01 7.71
C GLY A 163 15.36 2.10 8.24
N GLN A 164 14.86 3.14 8.92
CA GLN A 164 15.69 4.11 9.65
C GLN A 164 15.97 3.79 11.13
N GLU A 165 15.29 2.81 11.74
CA GLU A 165 15.62 2.37 13.10
C GLU A 165 16.69 1.26 13.10
N GLY A 166 17.95 1.64 13.35
CA GLY A 166 19.01 0.77 13.92
C GLY A 166 19.78 -0.20 12.98
N PRO A 167 21.02 -0.58 13.36
CA PRO A 167 21.88 -1.46 12.57
C PRO A 167 21.44 -2.93 12.69
N TRP A 168 21.59 -3.68 11.60
CA TRP A 168 21.33 -5.12 11.50
C TRP A 168 22.58 -5.91 11.83
#